data_AF-A0A1W9L143-F1
#
_entry.id   AF-A0A1W9L143-F1
#
_cell.length_a   1.000
_cell.length_b   1.000
_cell.length_c   1.000
_cell.angle_alpha   90.00
_cell.angle_beta   90.00
_cell.angle_gamma   90.00
#
_symmetry.space_group_name_H-M   'P 1'
#
loop_
_entity.id
_entity.type
_entity.pdbx_description
1 polymer ?
#
loop_
_entity_poly.entity_id
_entity_poly.type
_entity_poly.pdbx_seq_one_letter_code
_entity_poly.pdbx_strand_id
1 'polypeptide(L)'
;MYLLPLLVPQVEKPQGTVDGFLTIGGTLTQPLLNGKLQIKQVAIDLPQQGLAIKDFNLAIVADGQKNVQIDASLRSGEGWLKLAGMVQLLSATDWKTQLQLDGERLEVINIPVAWALASPKINITVTPGQVDVTGNLLIPEAVITPLKAPS
;
A
#
# COMPACT_ATOMS: atom_id res chain seq x y z
N MET A 1 -25.98 0.90 -2.78
CA MET A 1 -25.18 1.58 -3.81
C MET A 1 -23.73 1.13 -3.62
N TYR A 2 -23.19 0.30 -4.51
CA TYR A 2 -21.83 -0.25 -4.38
C TYR A 2 -20.81 0.77 -4.88
N LEU A 3 -20.03 1.39 -3.97
CA LEU A 3 -19.04 2.43 -4.28
C LEU A 3 -17.65 1.90 -4.66
N LEU A 4 -17.45 0.58 -4.57
CA LEU A 4 -16.17 -0.08 -4.83
C LEU A 4 -15.62 0.05 -6.27
N PRO A 5 -16.43 0.12 -7.35
CA PRO A 5 -15.90 0.21 -8.72
C PRO A 5 -15.12 1.50 -9.02
N LEU A 6 -15.33 2.56 -8.24
CA LEU A 6 -14.73 3.88 -8.48
C LEU A 6 -13.31 4.01 -7.94
N LEU A 7 -12.89 3.13 -7.02
CA LEU A 7 -11.57 3.21 -6.39
C LEU A 7 -10.59 2.16 -6.94
N VAL A 8 -11.09 1.05 -7.50
CA VAL A 8 -10.25 0.02 -8.15
C VAL A 8 -11.01 -0.64 -9.31
N PRO A 9 -10.97 -0.09 -10.54
CA PRO A 9 -11.75 -0.59 -11.68
C PRO A 9 -11.34 -1.99 -12.20
N GLN A 10 -10.38 -2.67 -11.55
CA GLN A 10 -9.84 -3.96 -11.98
C GLN A 10 -10.20 -5.15 -11.05
N VAL A 11 -11.06 -4.97 -10.04
CA VAL A 11 -11.39 -6.07 -9.10
C VAL A 11 -12.69 -6.78 -9.52
N GLU A 12 -12.57 -7.92 -10.19
CA GLU A 12 -13.68 -8.86 -10.37
C GLU A 12 -13.96 -9.58 -9.03
N LYS A 13 -15.01 -9.17 -8.31
CA LYS A 13 -15.52 -9.78 -7.05
C LYS A 13 -14.69 -9.52 -5.78
N PRO A 14 -14.67 -8.28 -5.25
CA PRO A 14 -14.04 -8.01 -3.96
C PRO A 14 -14.72 -8.80 -2.83
N GLN A 15 -14.00 -9.74 -2.22
CA GLN A 15 -14.31 -10.22 -0.87
C GLN A 15 -13.76 -9.21 0.14
N GLY A 16 -14.40 -9.03 1.29
CA GLY A 16 -13.99 -8.08 2.35
C GLY A 16 -14.97 -6.93 2.59
N THR A 17 -14.68 -6.08 3.58
CA THR A 17 -15.51 -4.90 3.91
C THR A 17 -14.71 -3.61 3.76
N VAL A 18 -15.40 -2.55 3.34
CA VAL A 18 -14.86 -1.20 3.27
C VAL A 18 -15.86 -0.28 3.95
N ASP A 19 -15.42 0.36 5.03
CA ASP A 19 -16.24 1.21 5.87
C ASP A 19 -15.46 2.46 6.21
N GLY A 20 -16.08 3.63 6.06
CA GLY A 20 -15.39 4.85 6.43
C GLY A 20 -16.10 6.12 6.02
N PHE A 21 -15.67 7.20 6.64
CA PHE A 21 -15.96 8.56 6.22
C PHE A 21 -14.70 9.38 6.45
N LEU A 22 -14.37 10.23 5.49
CA LEU A 22 -13.32 11.23 5.63
C LEU A 22 -13.92 12.56 5.21
N THR A 23 -13.72 13.58 6.05
CA THR A 23 -14.11 14.95 5.75
C THR A 23 -12.87 15.82 5.66
N ILE A 24 -12.84 16.68 4.65
CA ILE A 24 -11.83 17.71 4.48
C ILE A 24 -12.48 19.08 4.61
N GLY A 25 -11.88 19.94 5.42
CA GLY A 25 -12.34 21.30 5.65
C GLY A 25 -11.16 22.22 5.95
N GLY A 26 -11.44 23.39 6.50
CA GLY A 26 -10.43 24.41 6.77
C GLY A 26 -10.04 25.21 5.53
N THR A 27 -8.79 25.68 5.49
CA THR A 27 -8.25 26.50 4.40
C THR A 27 -7.05 25.82 3.75
N LEU A 28 -6.57 26.34 2.62
CA LEU A 28 -5.33 25.84 1.99
C LEU A 28 -4.11 25.98 2.92
N THR A 29 -4.10 26.97 3.80
CA THR A 29 -3.02 27.20 4.77
C THR A 29 -3.20 26.42 6.08
N GLN A 30 -4.42 25.97 6.38
CA GLN A 30 -4.77 25.20 7.57
C GLN A 30 -5.86 24.17 7.21
N PRO A 31 -5.50 23.12 6.46
CA PRO A 31 -6.44 22.07 6.12
C PRO A 31 -6.78 21.26 7.37
N LEU A 32 -8.04 20.85 7.48
CA LEU A 32 -8.53 19.99 8.54
C LEU A 32 -9.03 18.70 7.91
N LEU A 33 -8.37 17.58 8.21
CA LEU A 33 -8.81 16.25 7.79
C LEU A 33 -9.31 15.48 9.02
N ASN A 34 -10.53 14.97 8.96
CA ASN A 34 -11.13 14.22 10.05
C ASN A 34 -11.82 12.95 9.54
N GLY A 35 -11.85 11.92 10.37
CA GLY A 35 -12.61 10.70 10.14
C GLY A 35 -11.74 9.46 10.11
N LYS A 36 -12.31 8.40 9.56
CA LYS A 36 -11.68 7.07 9.52
C LYS A 36 -12.05 6.35 8.23
N LEU A 37 -11.08 5.64 7.67
CA LEU A 37 -11.30 4.68 6.60
C LEU A 37 -10.76 3.33 7.04
N GLN A 38 -11.55 2.29 6.84
CA GLN A 38 -11.18 0.93 7.17
C GLN A 38 -11.51 -0.01 6.02
N ILE A 39 -10.53 -0.80 5.61
CA ILE A 39 -10.64 -1.90 4.67
C ILE A 39 -10.24 -3.16 5.43
N LYS A 40 -11.07 -4.21 5.36
CA LYS A 40 -10.80 -5.48 6.03
C LYS A 40 -10.90 -6.66 5.08
N GLN A 41 -9.92 -7.54 5.20
CA GLN A 41 -9.91 -8.87 4.59
C GLN A 41 -10.22 -8.84 3.08
N VAL A 42 -9.64 -7.86 2.39
CA VAL A 42 -9.79 -7.75 0.94
C VAL A 42 -8.82 -8.70 0.24
N ALA A 43 -9.30 -9.35 -0.81
CA ALA A 43 -8.49 -10.10 -1.75
C ALA A 43 -8.34 -9.31 -3.06
N ILE A 44 -7.13 -9.28 -3.62
CA ILE A 44 -6.80 -8.53 -4.84
C ILE A 44 -5.92 -9.42 -5.70
N ASP A 45 -6.37 -9.73 -6.91
CA ASP A 45 -5.54 -10.41 -7.91
C ASP A 45 -4.80 -9.38 -8.76
N LEU A 46 -3.49 -9.55 -8.90
CA LEU A 46 -2.60 -8.73 -9.72
C LEU A 46 -2.08 -9.59 -10.88
N PRO A 47 -2.88 -9.79 -11.94
CA PRO A 47 -2.59 -10.79 -12.97
C PRO A 47 -1.31 -10.49 -13.76
N GLN A 48 -0.92 -9.21 -13.90
CA GLN A 48 0.32 -8.84 -14.58
C GLN A 48 1.58 -9.26 -13.82
N GLN A 49 1.50 -9.32 -12.48
CA GLN A 49 2.56 -9.79 -11.60
C GLN A 49 2.38 -11.26 -11.22
N GLY A 50 1.25 -11.87 -11.60
CA GLY A 50 0.84 -13.22 -11.21
C GLY A 50 0.60 -13.39 -9.71
N LEU A 51 0.29 -12.31 -9.00
CA LEU A 51 0.13 -12.34 -7.54
C LEU A 51 -1.34 -12.43 -7.15
N ALA A 52 -1.59 -13.18 -6.07
CA ALA A 52 -2.83 -13.11 -5.31
C ALA A 52 -2.54 -12.48 -3.94
N ILE A 53 -3.07 -11.28 -3.71
CA ILE A 53 -3.01 -10.60 -2.43
C ILE A 53 -4.20 -11.05 -1.59
N LYS A 54 -3.93 -11.51 -0.37
CA LYS A 54 -4.93 -11.97 0.60
C LYS A 54 -4.83 -11.14 1.87
N ASP A 55 -5.91 -11.16 2.65
CA ASP A 55 -5.98 -10.49 3.95
C ASP A 55 -5.47 -9.04 3.90
N PHE A 56 -5.80 -8.31 2.83
CA PHE A 56 -5.49 -6.89 2.75
C PHE A 56 -6.36 -6.14 3.75
N ASN A 57 -5.70 -5.49 4.70
CA ASN A 57 -6.32 -4.65 5.70
C ASN A 57 -5.66 -3.26 5.62
N LEU A 58 -6.48 -2.21 5.72
CA LEU A 58 -6.03 -0.82 5.79
C LEU A 58 -6.86 -0.10 6.84
N ALA A 59 -6.21 0.70 7.67
CA ALA A 59 -6.83 1.64 8.57
C ALA A 59 -6.18 3.00 8.38
N ILE A 60 -7.01 4.01 8.15
CA ILE A 60 -6.60 5.41 8.12
C ILE A 60 -7.42 6.14 9.17
N VAL A 61 -6.75 6.90 10.03
CA VAL A 61 -7.40 7.72 11.06
C VAL A 61 -6.87 9.14 10.95
N ALA A 62 -7.79 10.08 10.75
CA ALA A 62 -7.52 11.51 10.79
C ALA A 62 -8.31 12.10 11.96
N ASP A 63 -7.63 12.77 12.88
CA ASP A 63 -8.22 13.22 14.15
C ASP A 63 -8.76 14.67 14.11
N GLY A 64 -8.84 15.27 12.91
CA GLY A 64 -9.21 16.67 12.73
C GLY A 64 -8.06 17.64 13.00
N GLN A 65 -6.86 17.15 13.32
CA GLN A 65 -5.66 17.96 13.44
C GLN A 65 -4.83 17.86 12.15
N LYS A 66 -3.52 18.04 12.29
CA LYS A 66 -2.57 17.98 11.18
C LYS A 66 -2.01 16.58 10.95
N ASN A 67 -2.43 15.59 11.72
CA ASN A 67 -1.85 14.24 11.68
C ASN A 67 -2.86 13.23 11.15
N VAL A 68 -2.40 12.37 10.25
CA VAL A 68 -3.17 11.23 9.74
C VAL A 68 -2.34 9.98 9.96
N GLN A 69 -2.89 8.99 10.64
CA GLN A 69 -2.24 7.70 10.83
C GLN A 69 -2.70 6.72 9.75
N ILE A 70 -1.77 5.90 9.28
CA ILE A 70 -2.00 4.89 8.24
C ILE A 70 -1.38 3.58 8.71
N ASP A 71 -2.18 2.53 8.79
CA ASP A 71 -1.73 1.17 9.05
C ASP A 71 -2.29 0.25 7.98
N ALA A 72 -1.45 -0.58 7.37
CA ALA A 72 -1.88 -1.59 6.42
C ALA A 72 -1.15 -2.90 6.64
N SER A 73 -1.79 -3.99 6.23
CA SER A 73 -1.18 -5.32 6.21
C SER A 73 -1.74 -6.14 5.07
N LEU A 74 -0.92 -7.03 4.51
CA LEU A 74 -1.36 -7.97 3.48
C LEU A 74 -0.54 -9.26 3.53
N ARG A 75 -1.05 -10.27 2.83
CA ARG A 75 -0.34 -11.53 2.55
C ARG A 75 -0.22 -11.76 1.04
N SER A 76 0.89 -12.32 0.61
CA SER A 76 1.08 -12.80 -0.76
C SER A 76 2.00 -14.01 -0.76
N GLY A 77 1.59 -15.07 -1.45
CA GLY A 77 2.14 -16.42 -1.23
C GLY A 77 2.01 -16.82 0.23
N GLU A 78 3.09 -17.35 0.79
CA GLU A 78 3.21 -17.67 2.23
C GLU A 78 3.71 -16.49 3.09
N GLY A 79 4.08 -15.37 2.43
CA GLY A 79 4.66 -14.20 3.08
C GLY A 79 3.66 -13.14 3.52
N TRP A 80 4.17 -12.14 4.23
CA TRP A 80 3.37 -11.03 4.75
C TRP A 80 4.09 -9.70 4.62
N LEU A 81 3.30 -8.62 4.63
CA LEU A 81 3.78 -7.24 4.62
C LEU A 81 2.95 -6.41 5.60
N LYS A 82 3.61 -5.51 6.32
CA LYS A 82 2.99 -4.47 7.14
C LYS A 82 3.53 -3.12 6.74
N LEU A 83 2.65 -2.13 6.79
CA LEU A 83 2.94 -0.72 6.59
C LEU A 83 2.39 0.03 7.78
N ALA A 84 3.20 0.89 8.39
CA ALA A 84 2.76 1.86 9.39
C ALA A 84 3.26 3.24 8.99
N GLY A 85 2.46 4.28 9.17
CA GLY A 85 2.84 5.61 8.73
C GLY A 85 2.04 6.74 9.32
N MET A 86 2.59 7.93 9.14
CA MET A 86 1.99 9.18 9.56
C MET A 86 2.12 10.23 8.45
N VAL A 87 1.05 10.95 8.18
CA VAL A 87 1.02 12.15 7.35
C VAL A 87 0.90 13.36 8.26
N GLN A 88 1.77 14.33 8.08
CA GLN A 88 1.71 15.66 8.69
C GLN A 88 1.27 16.64 7.61
N LEU A 89 0.11 17.24 7.76
CA LEU A 89 -0.53 18.15 6.82
C LEU A 89 -0.41 19.59 7.36
N LEU A 90 0.73 20.24 7.10
CA LEU A 90 0.97 21.62 7.58
C LEU A 90 0.17 22.63 6.75
N SER A 91 0.11 22.43 5.43
CA SER A 91 -0.74 23.13 4.47
C SER A 91 -1.04 22.22 3.27
N ALA A 92 -1.86 22.68 2.32
CA ALA A 92 -2.12 21.94 1.08
C ALA A 92 -0.86 21.71 0.23
N THR A 93 0.14 22.57 0.35
CA THR A 93 1.40 22.51 -0.41
C THR A 93 2.61 22.16 0.45
N ASP A 94 2.42 21.97 1.74
CA ASP A 94 3.49 21.63 2.69
C ASP A 94 2.99 20.48 3.57
N TRP A 95 3.42 19.28 3.21
CA TRP A 95 3.03 18.06 3.87
C TRP A 95 4.19 17.08 3.88
N LYS A 96 4.20 16.21 4.88
CA LYS A 96 5.23 15.20 5.04
C LYS A 96 4.58 13.87 5.38
N THR A 97 4.86 12.85 4.59
CA THR A 97 4.44 11.48 4.86
C THR A 97 5.66 10.66 5.24
N GLN A 98 5.56 9.91 6.34
CA GLN A 98 6.59 8.96 6.75
C GLN A 98 5.95 7.58 6.86
N LEU A 99 6.46 6.62 6.09
CA LEU A 99 5.97 5.25 6.06
C LEU A 99 7.11 4.30 6.42
N GLN A 100 6.78 3.25 7.17
CA GLN A 100 7.66 2.15 7.51
C GLN A 100 7.04 0.88 6.94
N LEU A 101 7.83 0.15 6.16
CA LEU A 101 7.43 -1.09 5.52
C LEU A 101 8.29 -2.23 6.07
N ASP A 102 7.64 -3.26 6.59
CA ASP A 102 8.29 -4.46 7.15
C ASP A 102 7.57 -5.70 6.62
N GLY A 103 8.32 -6.68 6.15
CA GLY A 103 7.73 -7.88 5.58
C GLY A 103 8.72 -9.03 5.47
N GLU A 104 8.18 -10.22 5.30
CA GLU A 104 8.95 -11.46 5.29
C GLU A 104 8.41 -12.39 4.19
N ARG A 105 9.34 -12.85 3.35
CA ARG A 105 9.11 -13.82 2.26
C ARG A 105 7.86 -13.52 1.42
N LEU A 106 7.56 -12.23 1.22
CA LEU A 106 6.43 -11.76 0.43
C LEU A 106 6.67 -12.13 -1.04
N GLU A 107 5.71 -12.82 -1.67
CA GLU A 107 5.77 -13.04 -3.11
C GLU A 107 5.54 -11.71 -3.84
N VAL A 108 6.53 -11.28 -4.63
CA VAL A 108 6.52 -9.97 -5.32
C VAL A 108 6.39 -10.08 -6.84
N ILE A 109 6.63 -11.28 -7.38
CA ILE A 109 6.33 -11.64 -8.76
C ILE A 109 6.21 -13.16 -8.88
N ASN A 110 5.24 -13.62 -9.67
CA ASN A 110 5.01 -15.04 -9.95
C ASN A 110 4.43 -15.22 -11.36
N ILE A 111 5.27 -14.97 -12.36
CA ILE A 111 4.94 -15.12 -13.78
C ILE A 111 5.77 -16.27 -14.39
N PRO A 112 5.37 -16.84 -15.54
CA PRO A 112 6.06 -18.01 -16.11
C PRO A 112 7.57 -17.86 -16.31
N VAL A 113 8.05 -16.63 -16.49
CA VAL A 113 9.47 -16.32 -16.72
C VAL A 113 10.21 -15.79 -15.49
N ALA A 114 9.51 -15.48 -14.40
CA ALA A 114 10.11 -14.91 -13.20
C ALA A 114 9.27 -15.18 -11.95
N TRP A 115 9.93 -15.65 -10.89
CA TRP A 115 9.35 -15.80 -9.56
C TRP A 115 10.31 -15.25 -8.52
N ALA A 116 9.83 -14.48 -7.54
CA ALA A 116 10.69 -13.96 -6.47
C ALA A 116 9.94 -13.68 -5.17
N LEU A 117 10.67 -13.86 -4.07
CA LEU A 117 10.26 -13.48 -2.73
C LEU A 117 11.08 -12.29 -2.23
N ALA A 118 10.46 -11.41 -1.44
CA ALA A 118 11.10 -10.25 -0.84
C ALA A 118 10.81 -10.14 0.66
N SER A 119 11.79 -9.68 1.42
CA SER A 119 11.66 -9.34 2.84
C SER A 119 12.13 -7.90 3.05
N PRO A 120 11.24 -6.90 2.83
CA PRO A 120 11.60 -5.50 2.96
C PRO A 120 11.69 -5.07 4.42
N LYS A 121 12.64 -4.17 4.70
CA LYS A 121 12.67 -3.32 5.88
C LYS A 121 13.04 -1.90 5.46
N ILE A 122 12.02 -1.15 5.04
CA ILE A 122 12.17 0.10 4.27
C ILE A 122 11.49 1.24 5.02
N ASN A 123 12.13 2.41 5.05
CA ASN A 123 11.53 3.66 5.46
C ASN A 123 11.38 4.57 4.24
N ILE A 124 10.20 5.15 4.08
CA ILE A 124 9.87 6.06 2.98
C ILE A 124 9.48 7.40 3.58
N THR A 125 10.10 8.47 3.14
CA THR A 125 9.66 9.85 3.42
C THR A 125 9.22 10.49 2.11
N VAL A 126 8.02 11.06 2.10
CA VAL A 126 7.47 11.75 0.93
C VAL A 126 7.12 13.18 1.31
N THR A 127 7.58 14.13 0.50
CA THR A 127 7.24 15.56 0.57
C THR A 127 6.91 16.07 -0.83
N PRO A 128 6.32 17.27 -0.98
CA PRO A 128 6.12 17.87 -2.29
C PRO A 128 7.42 17.87 -3.13
N GLY A 129 7.38 17.17 -4.28
CA GLY A 129 8.51 17.09 -5.22
C GLY A 129 9.65 16.15 -4.83
N GLN A 130 9.58 15.43 -3.69
CA GLN A 130 10.65 14.55 -3.25
C GLN A 130 10.13 13.26 -2.61
N VAL A 131 10.78 12.15 -2.94
CA VAL A 131 10.58 10.83 -2.33
C VAL A 131 11.94 10.30 -1.91
N ASP A 132 12.14 10.11 -0.63
CA ASP A 132 13.34 9.50 -0.06
C ASP A 132 13.03 8.09 0.44
N VAL A 133 13.80 7.10 -0.03
CA VAL A 133 13.65 5.70 0.35
C VAL A 133 14.96 5.21 0.96
N THR A 134 14.89 4.64 2.16
CA THR A 134 16.05 4.11 2.88
C THR A 134 15.73 2.75 3.50
N GLY A 135 16.75 1.98 3.85
CA GLY A 135 16.61 0.67 4.44
C GLY A 135 17.11 -0.44 3.52
N ASN A 136 16.63 -1.66 3.74
CA ASN A 136 17.12 -2.85 3.06
C ASN A 136 15.96 -3.64 2.45
N LEU A 137 16.24 -4.26 1.30
CA LEU A 137 15.35 -5.20 0.64
C LEU A 137 16.11 -6.50 0.44
N LEU A 138 15.75 -7.52 1.22
CA LEU A 138 16.34 -8.85 1.05
C LEU A 138 15.51 -9.64 0.04
N ILE A 139 16.16 -10.25 -0.94
CA ILE A 139 15.56 -11.20 -1.88
C ILE A 139 16.08 -12.59 -1.51
N PRO A 140 15.40 -13.33 -0.62
CA PRO A 140 15.87 -14.65 -0.19
C PRO A 140 15.86 -15.67 -1.34
N GLU A 141 14.91 -15.56 -2.26
CA GLU A 141 14.76 -16.48 -3.38
C GLU A 141 14.28 -15.75 -4.62
N ALA A 142 14.90 -16.06 -5.76
CA ALA A 142 14.48 -15.60 -7.07
C ALA A 142 14.85 -16.63 -8.14
N VAL A 143 13.91 -16.87 -9.05
CA VAL A 143 14.09 -17.72 -10.24
C VAL A 143 13.77 -16.87 -11.46
N ILE A 144 14.70 -16.80 -12.41
CA ILE A 144 14.54 -16.08 -13.66
C ILE A 144 14.81 -17.04 -14.81
N THR A 145 13.83 -17.20 -15.70
CA THR A 145 13.96 -18.02 -16.89
C THR A 145 14.33 -17.13 -18.07
N PRO A 146 15.51 -17.29 -18.70
CA PRO A 146 15.90 -16.51 -19.86
C PRO A 146 14.90 -16.72 -21.00
N LEU A 147 14.47 -15.61 -21.62
CA LEU A 147 13.74 -15.69 -22.89
C LEU A 147 14.69 -16.25 -23.94
N LYS A 148 14.27 -17.29 -24.65
CA LYS A 148 15.03 -17.89 -25.75
C LYS A 148 15.40 -16.77 -26.74
N ALA A 149 16.70 -16.57 -26.98
CA ALA A 149 17.16 -15.58 -27.95
C ALA A 149 16.54 -15.88 -29.32
N PRO A 150 16.10 -14.87 -30.08
CA PRO A 150 15.67 -15.08 -31.45
C PRO A 150 16.83 -15.68 -32.24
N SER A 151 16.56 -16.84 -32.87
CA SER A 151 17.46 -17.54 -33.80
C SER A 151 17.57 -16.81 -35.12
#